data_AF-A0AAX4HST2-F1
#
_entry.id   AF-A0AAX4HST2-F1
#
_cell.length_a   1.000
_cell.length_b   1.000
_cell.length_c   1.000
_cell.angle_alpha   90.00
_cell.angle_beta   90.00
_cell.angle_gamma   90.00
#
_symmetry.space_group_name_H-M   'P 1'
#
loop_
_entity.id
_entity.type
_entity.pdbx_description
1 polymer ?
#
loop_
_entity_poly.entity_id
_entity_poly.type
_entity_poly.pdbx_seq_one_letter_code
_entity_poly.pdbx_strand_id
1 'polypeptide(L)'
;MKLSNFDWTDKDSVKWFILLPSGHEGPYSLAELEQLVEDKKITPEVKIWSEGMAESVPFSTSFTAKKPLPEIPVEKVPKVPKDEVPDLPPIPEEETPPPFTEELPPIPETEESAPVKARKMWPFAVAVGVIMVGFVFASMIKNYEKVEIRRFPKMTMELHEKISKELGFQGWDKPIFFKEYLPSDHSHIWLVTSSFETCKVEVNFKSLPGKLLALDDQNVAFKSSGVLTNHVVELSSFDFSAGTKIVPGMYEMDVKASECAWEGFLAKLMNKFVPPATNYMARTKVVLFTKGAEEFNRILEKLIKQKTQKELLAQSHEDMFWQDLQQKLQTLEAISLQIEQHFLDFLEKGKFQTNLKPMVDSYTKKFGSFLTNFVVENEKYFKDVDLSQVKGGSTRRNYETMVRMTSKRIGFESMKFIEEFQAKKGNPTSSQIQDYSNRIRKAFSAIKNDITQKILQVSEDRSR
;
A
#
# COMPACT_ATOMS: atom_id res chain seq x y z
N MET A 1 -37.48 20.54 -7.40
CA MET A 1 -38.57 20.09 -8.31
C MET A 1 -39.69 19.48 -7.45
N LYS A 2 -40.98 19.65 -7.79
CA LYS A 2 -42.08 18.94 -7.09
C LYS A 2 -42.20 17.52 -7.66
N LEU A 3 -42.47 16.52 -6.82
CA LEU A 3 -42.62 15.10 -7.20
C LEU A 3 -43.59 14.85 -8.37
N SER A 4 -44.62 15.68 -8.49
CA SER A 4 -45.63 15.63 -9.56
C SER A 4 -45.08 15.95 -10.96
N ASN A 5 -43.92 16.58 -11.05
CA ASN A 5 -43.33 17.07 -12.30
C ASN A 5 -42.11 16.25 -12.70
N PHE A 6 -41.83 15.15 -11.98
CA PHE A 6 -40.70 14.28 -12.26
C PHE A 6 -41.12 13.24 -13.30
N ASP A 7 -40.33 13.10 -14.37
CA ASP A 7 -40.62 12.14 -15.41
C ASP A 7 -40.18 10.74 -14.98
N TRP A 8 -41.13 9.98 -14.44
CA TRP A 8 -40.93 8.60 -14.01
C TRP A 8 -40.85 7.60 -15.18
N THR A 9 -40.96 8.06 -16.43
CA THR A 9 -40.99 7.18 -17.60
C THR A 9 -39.61 6.87 -18.16
N ASP A 10 -38.61 7.69 -17.88
CA ASP A 10 -37.23 7.44 -18.29
C ASP A 10 -36.49 6.61 -17.23
N LYS A 11 -36.61 5.29 -17.39
CA LYS A 11 -36.04 4.31 -16.45
C LYS A 11 -34.50 4.23 -16.49
N ASP A 12 -33.89 4.70 -17.58
CA ASP A 12 -32.48 4.45 -17.88
C ASP A 12 -31.60 5.70 -17.74
N SER A 13 -32.13 6.93 -17.87
CA SER A 13 -31.31 8.14 -17.84
C SER A 13 -31.11 8.76 -16.44
N VAL A 14 -32.04 8.51 -15.52
CA VAL A 14 -32.04 9.16 -14.20
C VAL A 14 -31.17 8.40 -13.21
N LYS A 15 -30.20 9.11 -12.62
CA LYS A 15 -29.32 8.60 -11.56
C LYS A 15 -30.00 8.68 -10.19
N TRP A 16 -30.33 7.53 -9.63
CA TRP A 16 -30.92 7.40 -8.30
C TRP A 16 -29.89 6.97 -7.25
N PHE A 17 -30.07 7.46 -6.03
CA PHE A 17 -29.26 7.11 -4.89
C PHE A 17 -30.15 6.54 -3.78
N ILE A 18 -29.75 5.42 -3.21
CA ILE A 18 -30.38 4.83 -2.03
C ILE A 18 -29.80 5.54 -0.80
N LEU A 19 -30.65 6.16 0.02
CA LEU A 19 -30.23 6.80 1.25
C LEU A 19 -30.25 5.80 2.41
N LEU A 20 -29.07 5.56 2.97
CA LEU A 20 -28.85 4.73 4.14
C LEU A 20 -28.55 5.64 5.36
N PRO A 21 -28.76 5.16 6.60
CA PRO A 21 -28.37 5.94 7.79
C PRO A 21 -26.89 6.34 7.82
N SER A 22 -26.03 5.60 7.12
CA SER A 22 -24.58 5.80 7.05
C SER A 22 -24.09 6.55 5.80
N GLY A 23 -24.98 6.96 4.89
CA GLY A 23 -24.58 7.62 3.64
C GLY A 23 -25.57 7.38 2.49
N HIS A 24 -25.08 7.43 1.25
CA HIS A 24 -25.86 7.12 0.06
C HIS A 24 -25.13 6.12 -0.84
N GLU A 25 -25.88 5.26 -1.54
CA GLU A 25 -25.38 4.24 -2.45
C GLU A 25 -25.94 4.50 -3.86
N GLY A 26 -25.12 4.45 -4.91
CA GLY A 26 -25.51 4.76 -6.29
C GLY A 26 -24.37 5.42 -7.09
N PRO A 27 -24.65 5.91 -8.32
CA PRO A 27 -25.96 6.04 -8.95
C PRO A 27 -26.51 4.72 -9.53
N TYR A 28 -27.82 4.52 -9.44
CA TYR A 28 -28.58 3.40 -10.02
C TYR A 28 -29.60 3.90 -11.04
N SER A 29 -29.95 3.06 -12.01
CA SER A 29 -31.15 3.28 -12.83
C SER A 29 -32.42 2.88 -12.06
N LEU A 30 -33.60 3.34 -12.52
CA LEU A 30 -34.86 2.94 -11.87
C LEU A 30 -35.11 1.44 -12.07
N ALA A 31 -34.76 0.90 -13.25
CA ALA A 31 -34.87 -0.51 -13.56
C ALA A 31 -33.97 -1.38 -12.66
N GLU A 32 -32.75 -0.93 -12.35
CA GLU A 32 -31.87 -1.61 -11.40
C GLU A 32 -32.46 -1.62 -9.99
N LEU A 33 -33.05 -0.51 -9.54
CA LEU A 33 -33.73 -0.46 -8.23
C LEU A 33 -34.96 -1.38 -8.18
N GLU A 34 -35.74 -1.47 -9.27
CA GLU A 34 -36.85 -2.41 -9.39
C GLU A 34 -36.36 -3.86 -9.25
N GLN A 35 -35.29 -4.22 -9.96
CA GLN A 35 -34.68 -5.54 -9.88
C GLN A 35 -34.14 -5.83 -8.46
N LEU A 36 -33.52 -4.87 -7.80
CA LEU A 36 -33.02 -5.04 -6.43
C LEU A 36 -34.15 -5.28 -5.42
N VAL A 37 -35.35 -4.71 -5.63
CA VAL A 37 -36.53 -5.02 -4.82
C VAL A 37 -37.09 -6.40 -5.15
N GLU A 38 -37.16 -6.76 -6.43
CA GLU A 38 -37.65 -8.08 -6.88
C GLU A 38 -36.77 -9.22 -6.33
N ASP A 39 -35.45 -9.02 -6.37
CA ASP A 39 -34.43 -9.90 -5.78
C ASP A 39 -34.43 -9.89 -4.25
N LYS A 40 -35.29 -9.08 -3.60
CA LYS A 40 -35.35 -8.87 -2.14
C LYS A 40 -34.04 -8.36 -1.51
N LYS A 41 -33.16 -7.75 -2.31
CA LYS A 41 -31.90 -7.15 -1.84
C LYS A 41 -32.13 -5.84 -1.10
N ILE A 42 -33.19 -5.10 -1.43
CA ILE A 42 -33.64 -3.89 -0.73
C ILE A 42 -35.15 -3.96 -0.43
N THR A 43 -35.60 -3.23 0.60
CA THR A 43 -37.03 -3.18 0.95
C THR A 43 -37.75 -2.07 0.20
N PRO A 44 -39.05 -2.21 -0.14
CA PRO A 44 -39.82 -1.16 -0.84
C PRO A 44 -39.89 0.18 -0.08
N GLU A 45 -39.69 0.17 1.23
CA GLU A 45 -39.70 1.36 2.08
C GLU A 45 -38.34 2.10 2.13
N VAL A 46 -37.35 1.63 1.38
CA VAL A 46 -36.05 2.29 1.33
C VAL A 46 -36.19 3.69 0.74
N LYS A 47 -35.56 4.67 1.37
CA LYS A 47 -35.57 6.06 0.89
C LYS A 47 -34.62 6.19 -0.28
N ILE A 48 -35.12 6.72 -1.39
CA ILE A 48 -34.33 7.02 -2.58
C ILE A 48 -34.35 8.52 -2.87
N TRP A 49 -33.32 9.01 -3.53
CA TRP A 49 -33.16 10.41 -3.91
C TRP A 49 -32.49 10.50 -5.28
N SER A 50 -32.90 11.43 -6.13
CA SER A 50 -32.22 11.74 -7.39
C SER A 50 -31.82 13.21 -7.44
N GLU A 51 -30.81 13.50 -8.25
CA GLU A 51 -30.30 14.86 -8.42
C GLU A 51 -31.41 15.81 -8.92
N GLY A 52 -31.67 16.88 -8.17
CA GLY A 52 -32.76 17.84 -8.44
C GLY A 52 -34.03 17.65 -7.60
N MET A 53 -34.15 16.55 -6.84
CA MET A 53 -35.20 16.39 -5.83
C MET A 53 -34.83 17.13 -4.53
N ALA A 54 -35.82 17.78 -3.92
CA ALA A 54 -35.61 18.51 -2.66
C ALA A 54 -35.60 17.58 -1.43
N GLU A 55 -36.34 16.48 -1.51
CA GLU A 55 -36.51 15.51 -0.43
C GLU A 55 -36.39 14.09 -0.98
N SER A 56 -35.99 13.16 -0.12
CA SER A 56 -36.01 11.74 -0.44
C SER A 56 -37.41 11.16 -0.31
N VAL A 57 -37.71 10.15 -1.11
CA VAL A 57 -39.00 9.46 -1.10
C VAL A 57 -38.84 7.96 -0.89
N PRO A 58 -39.78 7.29 -0.22
CA PRO A 58 -39.82 5.83 -0.20
C PRO A 58 -39.96 5.29 -1.63
N PHE A 59 -39.19 4.26 -1.98
CA PHE A 59 -39.23 3.64 -3.30
C PHE A 59 -40.63 3.15 -3.69
N SER A 60 -41.44 2.69 -2.73
CA SER A 60 -42.86 2.33 -2.92
C SER A 60 -43.72 3.43 -3.55
N THR A 61 -43.33 4.70 -3.40
CA THR A 61 -44.08 5.86 -3.93
C THR A 61 -43.96 5.97 -5.46
N SER A 62 -42.87 5.48 -6.06
CA SER A 62 -42.63 5.55 -7.51
C SER A 62 -43.61 4.67 -8.30
N PHE A 63 -44.04 3.53 -7.76
CA PHE A 63 -44.97 2.61 -8.41
C PHE A 63 -46.42 3.10 -8.40
N THR A 64 -46.79 3.84 -7.37
CA THR A 64 -48.19 4.31 -7.18
C THR A 64 -48.52 5.52 -8.06
N ALA A 65 -47.49 6.18 -8.63
CA ALA A 65 -47.65 7.34 -9.50
C ALA A 65 -48.10 7.01 -10.94
N LYS A 66 -48.43 5.74 -11.26
CA LYS A 66 -49.13 5.33 -12.49
C LYS A 66 -50.58 5.84 -12.52
N LYS A 67 -50.79 7.16 -12.55
CA LYS A 67 -52.03 7.75 -13.06
C LYS A 67 -51.74 8.14 -14.52
N PRO A 68 -52.40 7.54 -15.52
CA PRO A 68 -52.10 7.85 -16.91
C PRO A 68 -52.33 9.34 -17.15
N LEU A 69 -51.29 10.08 -17.56
CA LEU A 69 -51.44 11.44 -18.04
C LEU A 69 -52.29 11.40 -19.33
N PRO A 70 -53.18 12.39 -19.54
CA PRO A 70 -53.95 12.51 -20.77
C PRO A 70 -53.00 12.59 -21.97
N GLU A 71 -53.29 11.78 -23.00
CA GLU A 71 -52.52 11.70 -24.24
C GLU A 71 -52.37 13.09 -24.88
N ILE A 72 -51.12 13.56 -25.00
CA ILE A 72 -50.79 14.76 -25.76
C ILE A 72 -50.86 14.40 -27.25
N PRO A 73 -51.52 15.22 -28.11
CA PRO A 73 -51.59 14.95 -29.54
C PRO A 73 -50.19 14.90 -30.16
N VAL A 74 -49.85 13.74 -30.73
CA VAL A 74 -48.57 13.51 -31.40
C VAL A 74 -48.51 14.31 -32.70
N GLU A 75 -47.67 15.34 -32.71
CA GLU A 75 -47.29 16.07 -33.92
C GLU A 75 -46.34 15.20 -34.76
N LYS A 76 -46.67 15.03 -36.04
CA LYS A 76 -45.99 14.13 -36.98
C LYS A 76 -44.56 14.61 -37.24
N VAL A 77 -43.57 13.89 -36.71
CA VAL A 77 -42.16 14.03 -37.09
C VAL A 77 -41.87 13.26 -38.39
N PRO A 78 -41.06 13.80 -39.33
CA PRO A 78 -40.78 13.16 -40.62
C PRO A 78 -39.93 11.88 -40.47
N LYS A 79 -40.21 10.89 -41.32
CA LYS A 79 -39.44 9.64 -41.44
C LYS A 79 -38.01 9.92 -41.92
N VAL A 80 -37.03 9.49 -41.13
CA VAL A 80 -35.62 9.36 -41.55
C VAL A 80 -35.47 8.02 -42.30
N PRO A 81 -34.69 7.94 -43.40
CA PRO A 81 -34.49 6.72 -44.18
C PRO A 81 -33.79 5.62 -43.37
N LYS A 82 -34.26 4.38 -43.55
CA LYS A 82 -33.60 3.16 -43.07
C LYS A 82 -32.35 2.91 -43.91
N ASP A 83 -31.17 2.98 -43.30
CA ASP A 83 -29.97 2.35 -43.84
C ASP A 83 -30.02 0.85 -43.54
N GLU A 84 -29.77 0.07 -44.59
CA GLU A 84 -29.69 -1.38 -44.61
C GLU A 84 -28.40 -1.83 -43.88
N VAL A 85 -28.57 -2.59 -42.81
CA VAL A 85 -27.47 -3.32 -42.16
C VAL A 85 -27.34 -4.68 -42.84
N PRO A 86 -26.15 -5.12 -43.26
CA PRO A 86 -25.95 -6.41 -43.94
C PRO A 86 -26.24 -7.61 -43.03
N ASP A 87 -26.94 -8.60 -43.57
CA ASP A 87 -27.19 -9.90 -42.93
C ASP A 87 -25.89 -10.65 -42.63
N LEU A 88 -25.72 -11.05 -41.37
CA LEU A 88 -24.69 -12.00 -40.94
C LEU A 88 -25.19 -13.45 -41.15
N PRO A 89 -24.29 -14.38 -41.53
CA PRO A 89 -24.64 -15.76 -41.80
C PRO A 89 -25.06 -16.53 -40.52
N PRO A 90 -25.90 -17.57 -40.66
CA PRO A 90 -26.39 -18.35 -39.53
C PRO A 90 -25.26 -19.15 -38.87
N ILE A 91 -25.23 -19.08 -37.53
CA ILE A 91 -24.37 -19.89 -36.67
C ILE A 91 -24.94 -21.32 -36.62
N PRO A 92 -24.13 -22.37 -36.83
CA PRO A 92 -24.59 -23.76 -36.82
C PRO A 92 -25.15 -24.18 -35.46
N GLU A 93 -26.28 -24.90 -35.49
CA GLU A 93 -26.86 -25.59 -34.33
C GLU A 93 -25.87 -26.65 -33.80
N GLU A 94 -25.54 -26.53 -32.52
CA GLU A 94 -24.68 -27.48 -31.82
C GLU A 94 -25.53 -28.67 -31.35
N GLU A 95 -25.16 -29.84 -31.86
CA GLU A 95 -25.81 -31.12 -31.63
C GLU A 95 -25.80 -31.52 -30.15
N THR A 96 -26.99 -31.79 -29.61
CA THR A 96 -27.19 -32.47 -28.34
C THR A 96 -26.59 -33.88 -28.35
N PRO A 97 -25.80 -34.29 -27.35
CA PRO A 97 -25.38 -35.67 -27.22
C PRO A 97 -26.53 -36.60 -26.76
N PRO A 98 -26.49 -37.88 -27.14
CA PRO A 98 -27.60 -38.84 -26.98
C PRO A 98 -27.81 -39.32 -25.53
N PRO A 99 -29.01 -39.83 -25.20
CA PRO A 99 -29.28 -40.42 -23.90
C PRO A 99 -28.55 -41.75 -23.73
N PHE A 100 -27.77 -41.87 -22.66
CA PHE A 100 -27.22 -43.12 -22.19
C PHE A 100 -28.35 -44.08 -21.81
N THR A 101 -28.40 -45.21 -22.51
CA THR A 101 -29.25 -46.36 -22.23
C THR A 101 -28.40 -47.34 -21.42
N GLU A 102 -28.74 -47.56 -20.16
CA GLU A 102 -28.10 -48.59 -19.34
C GLU A 102 -29.14 -49.69 -19.08
N GLU A 103 -29.03 -50.77 -19.85
CA GLU A 103 -29.77 -52.02 -19.65
C GLU A 103 -29.33 -52.69 -18.34
N LEU A 104 -30.26 -52.86 -17.42
CA LEU A 104 -30.11 -53.77 -16.29
C LEU A 104 -30.45 -55.21 -16.73
N PRO A 105 -29.70 -56.23 -16.28
CA PRO A 105 -29.99 -57.62 -16.58
C PRO A 105 -31.25 -58.13 -15.84
N PRO A 106 -31.94 -59.15 -16.40
CA PRO A 106 -33.14 -59.72 -15.81
C PRO A 106 -32.79 -60.59 -14.59
N ILE A 107 -33.41 -60.27 -13.46
CA ILE A 107 -33.41 -61.13 -12.27
C ILE A 107 -34.64 -62.06 -12.39
N PRO A 108 -34.49 -63.38 -12.24
CA PRO A 108 -35.58 -64.33 -12.43
C PRO A 108 -36.65 -64.23 -11.35
N GLU A 109 -37.91 -64.27 -11.80
CA GLU A 109 -39.06 -64.67 -11.02
C GLU A 109 -38.85 -66.10 -10.50
N THR A 110 -38.82 -66.25 -9.18
CA THR A 110 -39.18 -67.50 -8.52
C THR A 110 -40.22 -67.18 -7.46
N GLU A 111 -41.47 -67.45 -7.81
CA GLU A 111 -42.57 -67.64 -6.86
C GLU A 111 -42.28 -68.88 -6.02
N GLU A 112 -42.18 -68.73 -4.70
CA GLU A 112 -42.54 -69.81 -3.79
C GLU A 112 -43.27 -69.24 -2.57
N SER A 113 -44.58 -69.41 -2.62
CA SER A 113 -45.55 -69.05 -1.60
C SER A 113 -45.35 -69.87 -0.33
N ALA A 114 -45.15 -69.20 0.81
CA ALA A 114 -45.34 -69.77 2.13
C ALA A 114 -46.34 -68.92 2.94
N PRO A 115 -47.24 -69.53 3.72
CA PRO A 115 -48.33 -68.83 4.39
C PRO A 115 -47.80 -67.96 5.53
N VAL A 116 -47.83 -66.65 5.32
CA VAL A 116 -47.55 -65.65 6.36
C VAL A 116 -48.69 -65.67 7.37
N LYS A 117 -48.46 -66.35 8.49
CA LYS A 117 -49.14 -66.04 9.76
C LYS A 117 -48.99 -64.54 9.99
N ALA A 118 -50.10 -63.82 10.18
CA ALA A 118 -50.13 -62.40 10.48
C ALA A 118 -49.27 -62.08 11.72
N ARG A 119 -47.98 -61.83 11.49
CA ARG A 119 -47.03 -61.28 12.45
C ARG A 119 -47.02 -59.77 12.22
N LYS A 120 -47.41 -59.04 13.28
CA LYS A 120 -47.38 -57.58 13.44
C LYS A 120 -46.49 -56.88 12.39
N MET A 121 -47.11 -56.13 11.47
CA MET A 121 -46.52 -55.26 10.42
C MET A 121 -45.56 -54.16 10.91
N TRP A 122 -45.10 -54.22 12.16
CA TRP A 122 -44.26 -53.20 12.76
C TRP A 122 -42.86 -53.05 12.11
N PRO A 123 -42.12 -54.10 11.69
CA PRO A 123 -40.75 -53.91 11.21
C PRO A 123 -40.68 -53.24 9.82
N PHE A 124 -41.67 -53.44 8.96
CA PHE A 124 -41.71 -52.82 7.62
C PHE A 124 -42.03 -51.31 7.71
N ALA A 125 -42.97 -50.94 8.59
CA ALA A 125 -43.28 -49.53 8.87
C ALA A 125 -42.08 -48.79 9.48
N VAL A 126 -41.29 -49.45 10.33
CA VAL A 126 -40.05 -48.88 10.91
C VAL A 126 -39.00 -48.66 9.83
N ALA A 127 -38.78 -49.62 8.92
CA ALA A 127 -37.80 -49.49 7.84
C ALA A 127 -38.14 -48.33 6.88
N VAL A 128 -39.40 -48.21 6.46
CA VAL A 128 -39.88 -47.09 5.62
C VAL A 128 -39.73 -45.75 6.35
N GLY A 129 -40.03 -45.72 7.66
CA GLY A 129 -39.81 -44.54 8.50
C GLY A 129 -38.35 -44.10 8.53
N VAL A 130 -37.41 -45.03 8.69
CA VAL A 130 -35.96 -44.74 8.69
C VAL A 130 -35.49 -44.21 7.32
N ILE A 131 -35.98 -44.77 6.21
CA ILE A 131 -35.63 -44.30 4.86
C ILE A 131 -36.18 -42.89 4.63
N MET A 132 -37.43 -42.62 5.01
CA MET A 132 -38.04 -41.29 4.90
C MET A 132 -37.29 -40.26 5.76
N VAL A 133 -36.94 -40.61 7.00
CA VAL A 133 -36.13 -39.74 7.86
C VAL A 133 -34.74 -39.52 7.28
N GLY A 134 -34.10 -40.56 6.75
CA GLY A 134 -32.80 -40.46 6.09
C GLY A 134 -32.83 -39.58 4.84
N PHE A 135 -33.87 -39.69 4.01
CA PHE A 135 -34.07 -38.86 2.82
C PHE A 135 -34.32 -37.39 3.18
N VAL A 136 -35.18 -37.13 4.17
CA VAL A 136 -35.43 -35.77 4.69
C VAL A 136 -34.13 -35.19 5.27
N PHE A 137 -33.36 -35.97 6.01
CA PHE A 137 -32.08 -35.54 6.58
C PHE A 137 -31.04 -35.24 5.49
N ALA A 138 -30.90 -36.09 4.48
CA ALA A 138 -30.01 -35.87 3.35
C ALA A 138 -30.42 -34.65 2.51
N SER A 139 -31.72 -34.44 2.30
CA SER A 139 -32.25 -33.26 1.61
C SER A 139 -32.02 -31.98 2.42
N MET A 140 -32.18 -32.05 3.75
CA MET A 140 -31.82 -30.94 4.63
C MET A 140 -30.33 -30.62 4.54
N ILE A 141 -29.43 -31.62 4.59
CA ILE A 141 -27.98 -31.39 4.46
C ILE A 141 -27.64 -30.70 3.13
N LYS A 142 -28.22 -31.15 2.01
CA LYS A 142 -27.98 -30.52 0.69
C LYS A 142 -28.43 -29.06 0.64
N ASN A 143 -29.56 -28.72 1.26
CA ASN A 143 -30.04 -27.33 1.27
C ASN A 143 -29.17 -26.40 2.14
N TYR A 144 -28.40 -26.95 3.09
CA TYR A 144 -27.48 -26.19 3.94
C TYR A 144 -26.13 -25.85 3.27
N GLU A 145 -25.89 -26.30 2.03
CA GLU A 145 -24.69 -25.91 1.28
C GLU A 145 -24.66 -24.40 0.97
N LYS A 146 -25.84 -23.74 0.94
CA LYS A 146 -25.95 -22.30 0.70
C LYS A 146 -25.98 -21.54 2.02
N VAL A 147 -24.84 -20.96 2.39
CA VAL A 147 -24.74 -20.10 3.56
C VAL A 147 -25.22 -18.70 3.19
N GLU A 148 -26.38 -18.31 3.71
CA GLU A 148 -26.92 -16.95 3.53
C GLU A 148 -26.41 -16.02 4.62
N ILE A 149 -25.72 -14.95 4.23
CA ILE A 149 -25.29 -13.90 5.15
C ILE A 149 -26.26 -12.73 5.05
N ARG A 150 -26.64 -12.17 6.20
CA ARG A 150 -27.35 -10.90 6.24
C ARG A 150 -26.40 -9.76 5.91
N ARG A 151 -26.81 -8.85 5.02
CA ARG A 151 -26.08 -7.59 4.77
C ARG A 151 -26.06 -6.73 6.04
N PHE A 152 -24.86 -6.40 6.54
CA PHE A 152 -24.67 -5.52 7.69
C PHE A 152 -24.70 -4.03 7.29
N PRO A 153 -25.03 -3.12 8.22
CA PRO A 153 -24.84 -1.69 8.00
C PRO A 153 -23.40 -1.40 7.57
N LYS A 154 -23.19 -0.48 6.61
CA LYS A 154 -21.89 -0.11 6.01
C LYS A 154 -21.24 -1.16 5.09
N MET A 155 -21.81 -2.35 4.96
CA MET A 155 -21.39 -3.30 3.92
C MET A 155 -21.99 -2.86 2.58
N THR A 156 -21.15 -2.53 1.60
CA THR A 156 -21.59 -2.22 0.22
C THR A 156 -22.21 -3.44 -0.45
N MET A 157 -23.11 -3.27 -1.41
CA MET A 157 -23.69 -4.40 -2.16
C MET A 157 -22.63 -5.28 -2.84
N GLU A 158 -21.61 -4.68 -3.46
CA GLU A 158 -20.51 -5.41 -4.11
C GLU A 158 -19.78 -6.32 -3.11
N LEU A 159 -19.43 -5.78 -1.94
CA LEU A 159 -18.78 -6.56 -0.88
C LEU A 159 -19.66 -7.70 -0.37
N HIS A 160 -20.96 -7.44 -0.19
CA HIS A 160 -21.91 -8.46 0.23
C HIS A 160 -22.01 -9.59 -0.81
N GLU A 161 -22.14 -9.26 -2.10
CA GLU A 161 -22.17 -10.28 -3.17
C GLU A 161 -20.86 -11.07 -3.26
N LYS A 162 -19.72 -10.39 -3.08
CA LYS A 162 -18.42 -11.05 -3.02
C LYS A 162 -18.34 -12.06 -1.88
N ILE A 163 -18.76 -11.67 -0.67
CA ILE A 163 -18.82 -12.54 0.51
C ILE A 163 -19.72 -13.75 0.22
N SER A 164 -20.92 -13.52 -0.31
CA SER A 164 -21.89 -14.58 -0.59
C SER A 164 -21.42 -15.55 -1.67
N LYS A 165 -20.65 -15.10 -2.67
CA LYS A 165 -20.07 -15.95 -3.72
C LYS A 165 -18.91 -16.81 -3.22
N GLU A 166 -18.11 -16.28 -2.30
CA GLU A 166 -16.91 -16.95 -1.80
C GLU A 166 -17.20 -17.86 -0.60
N LEU A 167 -18.37 -17.75 0.02
CA LEU A 167 -18.76 -18.55 1.17
C LEU A 167 -19.45 -19.86 0.75
N GLY A 168 -18.77 -20.98 0.99
CA GLY A 168 -19.33 -22.32 0.88
C GLY A 168 -19.21 -23.08 2.19
N PHE A 169 -20.21 -23.88 2.54
CA PHE A 169 -20.12 -24.78 3.68
C PHE A 169 -19.02 -25.82 3.46
N GLN A 170 -18.07 -25.92 4.39
CA GLN A 170 -16.89 -26.79 4.23
C GLN A 170 -17.03 -28.15 4.95
N GLY A 171 -18.11 -28.35 5.71
CA GLY A 171 -18.31 -29.54 6.56
C GLY A 171 -18.33 -29.20 8.05
N TRP A 172 -18.96 -30.08 8.84
CA TRP A 172 -19.15 -29.92 10.30
C TRP A 172 -17.88 -30.24 11.11
N ASP A 173 -16.93 -30.95 10.50
CA ASP A 173 -15.67 -31.40 11.10
C ASP A 173 -14.49 -30.47 10.79
N LYS A 174 -14.69 -29.45 9.95
CA LYS A 174 -13.62 -28.54 9.55
C LYS A 174 -13.34 -27.51 10.65
N PRO A 175 -12.06 -27.15 10.86
CA PRO A 175 -11.73 -26.08 11.79
C PRO A 175 -12.36 -24.77 11.31
N ILE A 176 -12.74 -23.92 12.27
CA ILE A 176 -13.17 -22.55 11.98
C ILE A 176 -12.05 -21.88 11.18
N PHE A 177 -12.38 -21.30 10.03
CA PHE A 177 -11.47 -20.45 9.28
C PHE A 177 -12.17 -19.12 9.03
N PHE A 178 -11.46 -18.03 9.30
CA PHE A 178 -11.97 -16.68 9.10
C PHE A 178 -11.34 -16.08 7.86
N LYS A 179 -12.18 -15.56 6.97
CA LYS A 179 -11.78 -14.72 5.85
C LYS A 179 -12.20 -13.28 6.14
N GLU A 180 -11.26 -12.37 5.95
CA GLU A 180 -11.42 -10.95 6.25
C GLU A 180 -11.98 -10.17 5.05
N TYR A 181 -12.90 -9.27 5.34
CA TYR A 181 -13.48 -8.34 4.38
C TYR A 181 -13.50 -6.94 4.98
N LEU A 182 -13.19 -5.93 4.17
CA LEU A 182 -13.06 -4.56 4.63
C LEU A 182 -13.81 -3.59 3.69
N PRO A 183 -14.43 -2.54 4.24
CA PRO A 183 -14.95 -1.41 3.47
C PRO A 183 -13.80 -0.47 3.06
N SER A 184 -14.06 0.42 2.10
CA SER A 184 -13.07 1.38 1.59
C SER A 184 -12.53 2.34 2.64
N ASP A 185 -13.33 2.65 3.66
CA ASP A 185 -12.97 3.55 4.77
C ASP A 185 -12.23 2.83 5.91
N HIS A 186 -12.09 1.50 5.85
CA HIS A 186 -11.47 0.65 6.89
C HIS A 186 -12.10 0.83 8.28
N SER A 187 -13.35 1.28 8.35
CA SER A 187 -14.02 1.51 9.64
C SER A 187 -14.51 0.21 10.30
N HIS A 188 -14.64 -0.86 9.53
CA HIS A 188 -15.09 -2.18 9.99
C HIS A 188 -14.18 -3.27 9.41
N ILE A 189 -14.08 -4.39 10.10
CA ILE A 189 -13.55 -5.64 9.55
C ILE A 189 -14.62 -6.71 9.78
N TRP A 190 -15.07 -7.35 8.70
CA TRP A 190 -15.96 -8.51 8.81
C TRP A 190 -15.12 -9.77 8.67
N LEU A 191 -15.11 -10.59 9.72
CA LEU A 191 -14.54 -11.92 9.66
C LEU A 191 -15.65 -12.91 9.36
N VAL A 192 -15.58 -13.53 8.19
CA VAL A 192 -16.60 -14.45 7.71
C VAL A 192 -16.09 -15.87 7.82
N THR A 193 -16.93 -16.79 8.29
CA THR A 193 -16.61 -18.21 8.42
C THR A 193 -17.78 -19.08 7.97
N SER A 194 -17.52 -20.28 7.49
CA SER A 194 -18.56 -21.26 7.15
C SER A 194 -19.11 -22.03 8.36
N SER A 195 -18.57 -21.80 9.57
CA SER A 195 -19.03 -22.43 10.80
C SER A 195 -20.41 -21.93 11.23
N PHE A 196 -21.26 -22.84 11.74
CA PHE A 196 -22.55 -22.55 12.38
C PHE A 196 -22.43 -22.34 13.89
N GLU A 197 -21.22 -22.13 14.41
CA GLU A 197 -21.00 -21.83 15.82
C GLU A 197 -21.20 -20.35 16.13
N THR A 198 -21.77 -20.06 17.29
CA THR A 198 -21.75 -18.74 17.93
C THR A 198 -20.61 -18.72 18.94
N CYS A 199 -19.63 -17.84 18.78
CA CYS A 199 -18.47 -17.72 19.67
C CYS A 199 -18.18 -16.25 20.01
N LYS A 200 -17.58 -15.99 21.18
CA LYS A 200 -16.90 -14.71 21.42
C LYS A 200 -15.54 -14.76 20.73
N VAL A 201 -15.25 -13.78 19.89
CA VAL A 201 -14.03 -13.74 19.08
C VAL A 201 -13.21 -12.51 19.47
N GLU A 202 -11.99 -12.74 19.90
CA GLU A 202 -10.96 -11.72 20.12
C GLU A 202 -9.91 -11.85 19.02
N VAL A 203 -9.54 -10.73 18.41
CA VAL A 203 -8.51 -10.69 17.38
C VAL A 203 -7.44 -9.65 17.68
N ASN A 204 -6.21 -10.00 17.34
CA ASN A 204 -5.07 -9.11 17.42
C ASN A 204 -4.36 -9.06 16.06
N PHE A 205 -4.23 -7.85 15.52
CA PHE A 205 -3.56 -7.61 14.24
C PHE A 205 -2.23 -6.93 14.49
N LYS A 206 -1.19 -7.41 13.80
CA LYS A 206 0.15 -6.80 13.80
C LYS A 206 0.66 -6.66 12.38
N SER A 207 0.96 -5.43 11.96
CA SER A 207 1.51 -5.16 10.62
C SER A 207 2.85 -5.86 10.42
N LEU A 208 3.07 -6.42 9.24
CA LEU A 208 4.37 -6.95 8.86
C LEU A 208 5.30 -5.81 8.39
N PRO A 209 6.57 -5.75 8.88
CA PRO A 209 7.51 -4.70 8.50
C PRO A 209 7.72 -4.58 6.99
N GLY A 210 7.63 -3.36 6.44
CA GLY A 210 7.79 -3.09 5.01
C GLY A 210 6.69 -3.66 4.12
N LYS A 211 5.56 -4.11 4.70
CA LYS A 211 4.39 -4.66 3.97
C LYS A 211 3.13 -3.81 4.17
N LEU A 212 3.29 -2.53 4.50
CA LEU A 212 2.21 -1.54 4.51
C LEU A 212 2.31 -0.63 3.29
N LEU A 213 1.18 -0.19 2.76
CA LEU A 213 1.10 0.85 1.72
C LEU A 213 1.18 2.26 2.34
N ALA A 214 2.21 2.49 3.15
CA ALA A 214 2.53 3.76 3.77
C ALA A 214 3.91 4.23 3.32
N LEU A 215 4.11 5.55 3.30
CA LEU A 215 5.42 6.14 2.99
C LEU A 215 6.39 6.02 4.17
N ASP A 216 5.84 5.99 5.37
CA ASP A 216 6.55 5.78 6.61
C ASP A 216 6.43 4.33 7.07
N ASP A 217 7.54 3.77 7.57
CA ASP A 217 7.60 2.42 8.13
C ASP A 217 6.95 2.37 9.53
N GLN A 218 5.73 2.91 9.67
CA GLN A 218 4.99 2.86 10.93
C GLN A 218 4.55 1.43 11.21
N ASN A 219 4.83 0.96 12.42
CA ASN A 219 4.23 -0.27 12.91
C ASN A 219 2.80 0.01 13.36
N VAL A 220 1.84 -0.79 12.86
CA VAL A 220 0.44 -0.73 13.25
C VAL A 220 0.07 -2.02 13.94
N ALA A 221 -0.42 -1.93 15.18
CA ALA A 221 -0.89 -3.08 15.92
C ALA A 221 -2.14 -2.73 16.72
N PHE A 222 -3.20 -3.51 16.59
CA PHE A 222 -4.49 -3.24 17.22
C PHE A 222 -5.24 -4.51 17.58
N LYS A 223 -6.11 -4.39 18.59
CA LYS A 223 -7.00 -5.46 19.03
C LYS A 223 -8.44 -5.08 18.75
N SER A 224 -9.27 -6.08 18.49
CA SER A 224 -10.72 -5.93 18.39
C SER A 224 -11.39 -7.18 18.91
N SER A 225 -12.64 -7.05 19.33
CA SER A 225 -13.47 -8.21 19.68
C SER A 225 -14.86 -8.07 19.07
N GLY A 226 -15.53 -9.20 18.91
CA GLY A 226 -16.88 -9.30 18.39
C GLY A 226 -17.50 -10.65 18.74
N VAL A 227 -18.75 -10.86 18.31
CA VAL A 227 -19.44 -12.14 18.48
C VAL A 227 -19.70 -12.72 17.10
N LEU A 228 -19.30 -13.97 16.88
CA LEU A 228 -19.65 -14.71 15.68
C LEU A 228 -21.14 -15.03 15.72
N THR A 229 -21.92 -14.44 14.82
CA THR A 229 -23.36 -14.74 14.66
C THR A 229 -23.69 -14.76 13.19
N ASN A 230 -24.53 -15.70 12.75
CA ASN A 230 -24.88 -15.84 11.33
C ASN A 230 -23.65 -15.80 10.41
N HIS A 231 -22.61 -16.58 10.75
CA HIS A 231 -21.38 -16.73 9.95
C HIS A 231 -20.46 -15.51 9.89
N VAL A 232 -20.75 -14.42 10.61
CA VAL A 232 -19.98 -13.17 10.56
C VAL A 232 -19.63 -12.66 11.96
N VAL A 233 -18.39 -12.21 12.13
CA VAL A 233 -17.95 -11.36 13.24
C VAL A 233 -17.79 -9.95 12.72
N GLU A 234 -18.54 -9.01 13.30
CA GLU A 234 -18.38 -7.59 13.02
C GLU A 234 -17.39 -6.96 14.01
N LEU A 235 -16.31 -6.39 13.49
CA LEU A 235 -15.29 -5.69 14.26
C LEU A 235 -15.36 -4.19 13.94
N SER A 236 -15.83 -3.39 14.88
CA SER A 236 -16.07 -1.95 14.70
C SER A 236 -15.33 -1.06 15.69
N SER A 237 -14.67 -1.65 16.70
CA SER A 237 -13.93 -0.94 17.75
C SER A 237 -12.51 -1.47 17.83
N PHE A 238 -11.53 -0.59 17.58
CA PHE A 238 -10.12 -0.95 17.52
C PHE A 238 -9.34 -0.31 18.66
N ASP A 239 -8.68 -1.13 19.48
CA ASP A 239 -7.75 -0.69 20.51
C ASP A 239 -6.32 -0.74 19.96
N PHE A 240 -5.77 0.41 19.58
CA PHE A 240 -4.45 0.52 18.96
C PHE A 240 -3.34 0.50 20.02
N SER A 241 -2.50 -0.52 19.95
CA SER A 241 -1.24 -0.58 20.71
C SER A 241 -0.08 0.10 19.97
N ALA A 242 -0.16 0.22 18.64
CA ALA A 242 0.75 0.99 17.80
C ALA A 242 0.01 1.54 16.58
N GLY A 243 0.34 2.78 16.17
CA GLY A 243 -0.40 3.52 15.13
C GLY A 243 -1.70 4.13 15.67
N THR A 244 -2.42 4.85 14.81
CA THR A 244 -3.68 5.53 15.17
C THR A 244 -4.87 5.11 14.30
N LYS A 245 -4.61 4.37 13.22
CA LYS A 245 -5.62 3.92 12.25
C LYS A 245 -5.13 2.66 11.54
N ILE A 246 -6.05 1.92 10.94
CA ILE A 246 -5.73 0.81 10.04
C ILE A 246 -5.09 1.40 8.77
N VAL A 247 -3.99 0.79 8.34
CA VAL A 247 -3.27 1.17 7.12
C VAL A 247 -3.36 -0.01 6.14
N PRO A 248 -3.66 0.21 4.85
CA PRO A 248 -3.69 -0.88 3.89
C PRO A 248 -2.38 -1.67 3.88
N GLY A 249 -2.44 -2.99 4.05
CA GLY A 249 -1.22 -3.75 4.33
C GLY A 249 -1.40 -5.24 4.61
N MET A 250 -0.27 -5.93 4.77
CA MET A 250 -0.24 -7.31 5.24
C MET A 250 -0.07 -7.35 6.76
N TYR A 251 -0.93 -8.12 7.42
CA TYR A 251 -0.97 -8.25 8.87
C TYR A 251 -0.86 -9.72 9.29
N GLU A 252 -0.24 -9.95 10.44
CA GLU A 252 -0.42 -11.18 11.21
C GLU A 252 -1.68 -11.01 12.07
N MET A 253 -2.67 -11.88 11.86
CA MET A 253 -3.92 -11.93 12.59
C MET A 253 -3.91 -13.13 13.53
N ASP A 254 -3.93 -12.86 14.83
CA ASP A 254 -4.13 -13.82 15.89
C ASP A 254 -5.61 -13.82 16.29
N VAL A 255 -6.31 -14.93 16.04
CA VAL A 255 -7.72 -15.12 16.39
C VAL A 255 -7.83 -16.04 17.57
N LYS A 256 -8.64 -15.64 18.56
CA LYS A 256 -9.03 -16.45 19.71
C LYS A 256 -10.56 -16.47 19.80
N ALA A 257 -11.16 -17.64 19.62
CA ALA A 257 -12.59 -17.84 19.84
C ALA A 257 -12.81 -18.63 21.14
N SER A 258 -13.76 -18.19 21.95
CA SER A 258 -14.16 -18.84 23.20
C SER A 258 -15.68 -18.89 23.33
N GLU A 259 -16.17 -19.71 24.27
CA GLU A 259 -17.60 -19.87 24.56
C GLU A 259 -18.43 -20.27 23.32
N CYS A 260 -17.87 -21.14 22.47
CA CYS A 260 -18.55 -21.55 21.25
C CYS A 260 -19.74 -22.48 21.52
N ALA A 261 -20.85 -22.22 20.84
CA ALA A 261 -22.06 -23.04 20.88
C ALA A 261 -22.70 -23.15 19.49
N TRP A 262 -23.32 -24.27 19.16
CA TRP A 262 -24.01 -24.44 17.89
C TRP A 262 -25.25 -23.54 17.75
N GLU A 263 -25.36 -22.83 16.62
CA GLU A 263 -26.48 -21.97 16.24
C GLU A 263 -27.45 -22.69 15.28
N GLY A 264 -28.76 -22.60 15.55
CA GLY A 264 -29.79 -23.24 14.73
C GLY A 264 -30.15 -24.69 15.14
N PHE A 265 -31.29 -25.17 14.63
CA PHE A 265 -31.85 -26.47 15.04
C PHE A 265 -30.98 -27.66 14.61
N LEU A 266 -30.54 -27.70 13.34
CA LEU A 266 -29.71 -28.80 12.84
C LEU A 266 -28.34 -28.85 13.49
N ALA A 267 -27.68 -27.70 13.68
CA ALA A 267 -26.39 -27.64 14.38
C ALA A 267 -26.51 -28.15 15.83
N LYS A 268 -27.60 -27.78 16.54
CA LYS A 268 -27.90 -28.32 17.87
C LYS A 268 -28.17 -29.83 17.87
N LEU A 269 -28.77 -30.37 16.80
CA LEU A 269 -28.93 -31.82 16.63
C LEU A 269 -27.55 -32.50 16.42
N MET A 270 -26.66 -31.85 15.67
CA MET A 270 -25.30 -32.31 15.41
C MET A 270 -24.41 -32.30 16.66
N ASN A 271 -24.75 -31.53 17.70
CA ASN A 271 -24.01 -31.48 18.97
C ASN A 271 -23.81 -32.86 19.62
N LYS A 272 -24.71 -33.82 19.37
CA LYS A 272 -24.55 -35.20 19.86
C LYS A 272 -23.45 -35.99 19.14
N PHE A 273 -23.14 -35.61 17.89
CA PHE A 273 -22.17 -36.28 17.04
C PHE A 273 -20.83 -35.55 17.02
N VAL A 274 -20.87 -34.22 17.02
CA VAL A 274 -19.68 -33.35 16.97
C VAL A 274 -19.90 -32.18 17.95
N PRO A 275 -19.29 -32.20 19.14
CA PRO A 275 -19.36 -31.07 20.06
C PRO A 275 -18.58 -29.87 19.50
N PRO A 276 -19.03 -28.63 19.75
CA PRO A 276 -18.35 -27.43 19.28
C PRO A 276 -16.99 -27.27 19.97
N ALA A 277 -16.06 -26.61 19.29
CA ALA A 277 -14.73 -26.37 19.86
C ALA A 277 -14.82 -25.40 21.05
N THR A 278 -14.43 -25.81 22.26
CA THR A 278 -14.55 -24.93 23.45
C THR A 278 -13.66 -23.69 23.36
N ASN A 279 -12.49 -23.84 22.75
CA ASN A 279 -11.58 -22.75 22.43
C ASN A 279 -10.93 -23.01 21.07
N TYR A 280 -10.79 -21.96 20.28
CA TYR A 280 -10.08 -21.98 19.01
C TYR A 280 -9.02 -20.89 19.01
N MET A 281 -7.81 -21.24 18.56
CA MET A 281 -6.74 -20.28 18.37
C MET A 281 -6.08 -20.52 17.02
N ALA A 282 -5.94 -19.46 16.23
CA ALA A 282 -5.22 -19.52 14.98
C ALA A 282 -4.43 -18.24 14.73
N ARG A 283 -3.31 -18.40 14.04
CA ARG A 283 -2.46 -17.33 13.56
C ARG A 283 -2.39 -17.44 12.05
N THR A 284 -2.79 -16.39 11.35
CA THR A 284 -2.77 -16.36 9.89
C THR A 284 -2.26 -15.01 9.38
N LYS A 285 -1.80 -14.98 8.13
CA LYS A 285 -1.42 -13.74 7.45
C LYS A 285 -2.57 -13.30 6.56
N VAL A 286 -2.99 -12.06 6.72
CA VAL A 286 -4.13 -11.47 6.04
C VAL A 286 -3.72 -10.20 5.30
N VAL A 287 -4.47 -9.86 4.25
CA VAL A 287 -4.25 -8.62 3.50
C VAL A 287 -5.43 -7.71 3.77
N LEU A 288 -5.22 -6.68 4.60
CA LEU A 288 -6.21 -5.66 4.86
C LEU A 288 -6.16 -4.65 3.71
N PHE A 289 -6.78 -5.00 2.58
CA PHE A 289 -6.90 -4.13 1.40
C PHE A 289 -8.16 -4.46 0.59
N THR A 290 -8.94 -3.43 0.26
CA THR A 290 -10.26 -3.60 -0.36
C THR A 290 -10.23 -4.21 -1.75
N LYS A 291 -9.19 -3.95 -2.53
CA LYS A 291 -9.04 -4.48 -3.90
C LYS A 291 -8.44 -5.88 -3.96
N GLY A 292 -8.21 -6.53 -2.81
CA GLY A 292 -7.67 -7.89 -2.73
C GLY A 292 -6.15 -8.00 -2.83
N ALA A 293 -5.64 -9.21 -2.63
CA ALA A 293 -4.22 -9.48 -2.44
C ALA A 293 -3.37 -9.23 -3.71
N GLU A 294 -3.89 -9.50 -4.91
CA GLU A 294 -3.16 -9.30 -6.16
C GLU A 294 -2.84 -7.82 -6.43
N GLU A 295 -3.87 -6.97 -6.34
CA GLU A 295 -3.71 -5.52 -6.53
C GLU A 295 -2.83 -4.91 -5.43
N PHE A 296 -2.98 -5.39 -4.19
CA PHE A 296 -2.11 -5.02 -3.08
C PHE A 296 -0.64 -5.31 -3.41
N ASN A 297 -0.32 -6.53 -3.83
CA ASN A 297 1.05 -6.93 -4.15
C ASN A 297 1.64 -6.08 -5.29
N ARG A 298 0.84 -5.79 -6.33
CA ARG A 298 1.24 -4.91 -7.44
C ARG A 298 1.61 -3.49 -6.97
N ILE A 299 0.78 -2.90 -6.10
CA ILE A 299 1.04 -1.56 -5.56
C ILE A 299 2.24 -1.58 -4.61
N LEU A 300 2.36 -2.61 -3.77
CA LEU A 300 3.46 -2.79 -2.83
C LEU A 300 4.80 -2.89 -3.56
N GLU A 301 4.89 -3.69 -4.63
CA GLU A 301 6.10 -3.79 -5.45
C GLU A 301 6.51 -2.45 -6.06
N LYS A 302 5.54 -1.69 -6.57
CA LYS A 302 5.79 -0.35 -7.12
C LYS A 302 6.34 0.59 -6.04
N LEU A 303 5.78 0.57 -4.83
CA LEU A 303 6.21 1.39 -3.71
C LEU A 303 7.64 0.99 -3.26
N ILE A 304 7.91 -0.31 -3.13
CA ILE A 304 9.24 -0.82 -2.80
C ILE A 304 10.26 -0.37 -3.85
N LYS A 305 9.97 -0.54 -5.15
CA LYS A 305 10.86 -0.08 -6.23
C LYS A 305 11.15 1.41 -6.15
N GLN A 306 10.14 2.23 -5.87
CA GLN A 306 10.32 3.68 -5.70
C GLN A 306 11.18 4.02 -4.48
N LYS A 307 10.97 3.33 -3.35
CA LYS A 307 11.76 3.52 -2.12
C LYS A 307 13.22 3.15 -2.36
N THR A 308 13.47 1.97 -2.93
CA THR A 308 14.84 1.52 -3.28
C THR A 308 15.51 2.45 -4.27
N GLN A 309 14.80 2.94 -5.29
CA GLN A 309 15.37 3.88 -6.25
C GLN A 309 15.76 5.22 -5.60
N LYS A 310 14.92 5.74 -4.69
CA LYS A 310 15.23 6.95 -3.92
C LYS A 310 16.44 6.73 -3.00
N GLU A 311 16.51 5.59 -2.32
CA GLU A 311 17.64 5.23 -1.46
C GLU A 311 18.95 5.11 -2.26
N LEU A 312 18.92 4.47 -3.44
CA LEU A 312 20.08 4.37 -4.33
C LEU A 312 20.54 5.74 -4.85
N LEU A 313 19.60 6.62 -5.19
CA LEU A 313 19.92 7.99 -5.59
C LEU A 313 20.54 8.78 -4.43
N ALA A 314 19.98 8.65 -3.22
CA ALA A 314 20.53 9.29 -2.03
C ALA A 314 21.95 8.78 -1.71
N GLN A 315 22.18 7.47 -1.78
CA GLN A 315 23.50 6.87 -1.61
C GLN A 315 24.49 7.37 -2.68
N SER A 316 24.07 7.41 -3.95
CA SER A 316 24.92 7.92 -5.03
C SER A 316 25.29 9.40 -4.81
N HIS A 317 24.35 10.22 -4.36
CA HIS A 317 24.60 11.64 -4.06
C HIS A 317 25.56 11.80 -2.86
N GLU A 318 25.39 10.99 -1.83
CA GLU A 318 26.28 10.96 -0.67
C GLU A 318 27.70 10.55 -1.06
N ASP A 319 27.86 9.48 -1.86
CA ASP A 319 29.17 9.06 -2.35
C ASP A 319 29.86 10.13 -3.21
N MET A 320 29.11 10.78 -4.11
CA MET A 320 29.63 11.89 -4.92
C MET A 320 30.09 13.06 -4.05
N PHE A 321 29.34 13.40 -3.01
CA PHE A 321 29.71 14.45 -2.06
C PHE A 321 31.06 14.16 -1.38
N TRP A 322 31.23 12.93 -0.86
CA TRP A 322 32.46 12.55 -0.17
C TRP A 322 33.68 12.52 -1.09
N GLN A 323 33.51 12.01 -2.31
CA GLN A 323 34.58 12.01 -3.32
C GLN A 323 35.00 13.43 -3.69
N ASP A 324 34.04 14.33 -3.94
CA ASP A 324 34.31 15.72 -4.26
C ASP A 324 35.05 16.45 -3.12
N LEU A 325 34.62 16.25 -1.87
CA LEU A 325 35.30 16.82 -0.70
C LEU A 325 36.76 16.34 -0.58
N GLN A 326 37.02 15.05 -0.79
CA GLN A 326 38.37 14.49 -0.77
C GLN A 326 39.23 15.08 -1.91
N GLN A 327 38.70 15.15 -3.13
CA GLN A 327 39.40 15.74 -4.28
C GLN A 327 39.76 17.22 -4.05
N LYS A 328 38.86 17.98 -3.43
CA LYS A 328 39.10 19.37 -3.04
C LYS A 328 40.26 19.51 -2.06
N LEU A 329 40.31 18.67 -1.03
CA LEU A 329 41.43 18.68 -0.07
C LEU A 329 42.76 18.25 -0.72
N GLN A 330 42.75 17.21 -1.55
CA GLN A 330 43.93 16.78 -2.33
C GLN A 330 44.44 17.87 -3.27
N THR A 331 43.51 18.62 -3.89
CA THR A 331 43.86 19.77 -4.73
C THR A 331 44.55 20.87 -3.91
N LEU A 332 44.05 21.16 -2.71
CA LEU A 332 44.70 22.12 -1.81
C LEU A 332 46.08 21.65 -1.34
N GLU A 333 46.24 20.35 -1.07
CA GLU A 333 47.56 19.77 -0.77
C GLU A 333 48.54 19.98 -1.93
N ALA A 334 48.14 19.61 -3.16
CA ALA A 334 48.96 19.74 -4.35
C ALA A 334 49.34 21.21 -4.63
N ILE A 335 48.40 22.14 -4.47
CA ILE A 335 48.64 23.58 -4.65
C ILE A 335 49.57 24.11 -3.56
N SER A 336 49.43 23.65 -2.31
CA SER A 336 50.33 24.05 -1.22
C SER A 336 51.79 23.64 -1.51
N LEU A 337 52.00 22.44 -2.05
CA LEU A 337 53.32 21.96 -2.46
C LEU A 337 53.90 22.77 -3.63
N GLN A 338 53.07 23.11 -4.62
CA GLN A 338 53.52 23.94 -5.75
C GLN A 338 53.92 25.35 -5.30
N ILE A 339 53.19 25.93 -4.34
CA ILE A 339 53.52 27.25 -3.77
C ILE A 339 54.83 27.17 -2.98
N GLU A 340 54.99 26.13 -2.15
CA GLU A 340 56.24 25.89 -1.41
C GLU A 340 57.43 25.85 -2.37
N GLN A 341 57.34 25.02 -3.41
CA GLN A 341 58.40 24.89 -4.41
C GLN A 341 58.66 26.21 -5.16
N HIS A 342 57.62 26.94 -5.53
CA HIS A 342 57.75 28.23 -6.20
C HIS A 342 58.54 29.25 -5.37
N PHE A 343 58.38 29.26 -4.05
CA PHE A 343 59.19 30.09 -3.17
C PHE A 343 60.63 29.60 -3.03
N LEU A 344 60.85 28.30 -2.91
CA LEU A 344 62.19 27.72 -2.81
C LEU A 344 63.01 27.97 -4.09
N ASP A 345 62.41 27.76 -5.27
CA ASP A 345 63.02 28.03 -6.57
C ASP A 345 63.41 29.51 -6.74
N PHE A 346 62.64 30.41 -6.14
CA PHE A 346 62.97 31.84 -6.14
C PHE A 346 64.22 32.13 -5.31
N LEU A 347 64.34 31.51 -4.13
CA LEU A 347 65.47 31.69 -3.22
C LEU A 347 66.80 31.16 -3.81
N GLU A 348 66.75 30.15 -4.69
CA GLU A 348 67.93 29.56 -5.30
C GLU A 348 68.54 30.40 -6.46
N LYS A 349 67.76 31.31 -7.08
CA LYS A 349 68.18 32.04 -8.30
C LYS A 349 69.23 33.16 -8.09
N GLY A 350 69.73 33.35 -6.87
CA GLY A 350 70.87 34.24 -6.53
C GLY A 350 70.63 35.77 -6.65
N LYS A 351 69.87 36.24 -7.64
CA LYS A 351 69.51 37.66 -7.82
C LYS A 351 68.17 38.00 -7.16
N PHE A 352 68.15 38.01 -5.82
CA PHE A 352 66.93 38.14 -5.02
C PHE A 352 66.06 39.35 -5.44
N GLN A 353 66.63 40.56 -5.44
CA GLN A 353 65.88 41.79 -5.72
C GLN A 353 65.33 41.85 -7.15
N THR A 354 66.10 41.35 -8.13
CA THR A 354 65.69 41.34 -9.55
C THR A 354 64.58 40.31 -9.80
N ASN A 355 64.59 39.19 -9.07
CA ASN A 355 63.63 38.10 -9.27
C ASN A 355 62.37 38.22 -8.41
N LEU A 356 62.36 39.11 -7.40
CA LEU A 356 61.26 39.24 -6.45
C LEU A 356 59.95 39.65 -7.14
N LYS A 357 59.97 40.71 -7.96
CA LYS A 357 58.78 41.16 -8.67
C LYS A 357 58.22 40.07 -9.62
N PRO A 358 59.03 39.45 -10.50
CA PRO A 358 58.56 38.32 -11.31
C PRO A 358 57.98 37.15 -10.50
N MET A 359 58.57 36.83 -9.35
CA MET A 359 58.08 35.77 -8.46
C MET A 359 56.68 36.11 -7.93
N VAL A 360 56.48 37.33 -7.42
CA VAL A 360 55.20 37.81 -6.88
C VAL A 360 54.13 37.90 -7.97
N ASP A 361 54.47 38.43 -9.14
CA ASP A 361 53.56 38.51 -10.28
C ASP A 361 53.12 37.10 -10.72
N SER A 362 54.07 36.15 -10.77
CA SER A 362 53.79 34.73 -11.05
C SER A 362 52.91 34.08 -9.98
N TYR A 363 53.18 34.34 -8.69
CA TYR A 363 52.37 33.82 -7.59
C TYR A 363 50.93 34.32 -7.68
N THR A 364 50.75 35.63 -7.84
CA THR A 364 49.44 36.29 -7.88
C THR A 364 48.60 35.73 -9.04
N LYS A 365 49.22 35.62 -10.22
CA LYS A 365 48.55 35.10 -11.43
C LYS A 365 48.18 33.62 -11.31
N LYS A 366 49.08 32.76 -10.82
CA LYS A 366 48.87 31.31 -10.80
C LYS A 366 48.08 30.85 -9.58
N PHE A 367 48.51 31.25 -8.39
CA PHE A 367 48.01 30.71 -7.13
C PHE A 367 47.01 31.63 -6.45
N GLY A 368 47.24 32.96 -6.46
CA GLY A 368 46.32 33.93 -5.87
C GLY A 368 44.93 33.90 -6.52
N SER A 369 44.88 33.94 -7.86
CA SER A 369 43.63 33.81 -8.61
C SER A 369 42.96 32.45 -8.40
N PHE A 370 43.74 31.36 -8.36
CA PHE A 370 43.22 30.02 -8.14
C PHE A 370 42.54 29.89 -6.77
N LEU A 371 43.23 30.27 -5.69
CA LEU A 371 42.70 30.14 -4.33
C LEU A 371 41.43 30.98 -4.12
N THR A 372 41.38 32.16 -4.74
CA THR A 372 40.20 33.04 -4.70
C THR A 372 39.00 32.38 -5.39
N ASN A 373 39.18 31.94 -6.64
CA ASN A 373 38.13 31.28 -7.40
C ASN A 373 37.70 29.96 -6.74
N PHE A 374 38.66 29.19 -6.22
CA PHE A 374 38.40 27.94 -5.52
C PHE A 374 37.49 28.16 -4.30
N VAL A 375 37.74 29.19 -3.48
CA VAL A 375 36.87 29.50 -2.34
C VAL A 375 35.47 29.91 -2.78
N VAL A 376 35.36 30.77 -3.79
CA VAL A 376 34.06 31.27 -4.29
C VAL A 376 33.21 30.14 -4.88
N GLU A 377 33.78 29.32 -5.76
CA GLU A 377 33.07 28.20 -6.38
C GLU A 377 32.67 27.14 -5.35
N ASN A 378 33.51 26.88 -4.35
CA ASN A 378 33.15 25.98 -3.26
C ASN A 378 32.00 26.53 -2.42
N GLU A 379 32.02 27.80 -2.05
CA GLU A 379 30.93 28.41 -1.29
C GLU A 379 29.60 28.34 -2.06
N LYS A 380 29.63 28.50 -3.38
CA LYS A 380 28.46 28.32 -4.24
C LYS A 380 28.00 26.86 -4.27
N TYR A 381 28.90 25.92 -4.53
CA TYR A 381 28.59 24.48 -4.52
C TYR A 381 27.95 24.04 -3.20
N PHE A 382 28.54 24.42 -2.06
CA PHE A 382 28.01 24.08 -0.74
C PHE A 382 26.70 24.81 -0.40
N LYS A 383 26.23 25.79 -1.20
CA LYS A 383 24.86 26.33 -1.10
C LYS A 383 23.87 25.52 -1.93
N ASP A 384 24.28 25.06 -3.11
CA ASP A 384 23.39 24.42 -4.10
C ASP A 384 23.07 22.94 -3.81
N VAL A 385 23.95 22.19 -3.14
CA VAL A 385 23.69 20.77 -2.85
C VAL A 385 22.64 20.62 -1.74
N ASP A 386 21.52 19.94 -2.04
CA ASP A 386 20.49 19.60 -1.04
C ASP A 386 20.95 18.43 -0.16
N LEU A 387 21.75 18.78 0.85
CA LEU A 387 22.28 17.82 1.83
C LEU A 387 21.29 17.51 2.96
N SER A 388 20.03 17.93 2.86
CA SER A 388 18.99 17.52 3.83
C SER A 388 18.74 16.01 3.80
N GLN A 389 19.09 15.36 2.68
CA GLN A 389 18.93 13.92 2.49
C GLN A 389 20.16 13.10 2.88
N VAL A 390 21.31 13.74 3.12
CA VAL A 390 22.52 13.05 3.57
C VAL A 390 22.49 12.98 5.09
N LYS A 391 22.66 11.78 5.65
CA LYS A 391 22.65 11.57 7.10
C LYS A 391 23.73 12.44 7.76
N GLY A 392 23.37 13.17 8.81
CA GLY A 392 24.31 13.98 9.58
C GLY A 392 24.46 15.46 9.17
N GLY A 393 23.52 16.05 8.42
CA GLY A 393 23.59 17.42 7.87
C GLY A 393 24.12 18.57 8.75
N SER A 394 24.21 18.44 10.08
CA SER A 394 24.95 19.37 10.96
C SER A 394 26.47 19.39 10.72
N THR A 395 27.08 18.32 10.19
CA THR A 395 28.51 18.28 9.82
C THR A 395 28.82 19.08 8.54
N ARG A 396 27.81 19.49 7.75
CA ARG A 396 27.96 20.27 6.50
C ARG A 396 28.70 21.58 6.70
N ARG A 397 28.27 22.40 7.67
CA ARG A 397 28.91 23.70 7.96
C ARG A 397 30.37 23.51 8.36
N ASN A 398 30.72 22.35 8.90
CA ASN A 398 32.08 22.05 9.32
C ASN A 398 32.97 21.75 8.11
N TYR A 399 32.51 21.00 7.10
CA TYR A 399 33.32 20.69 5.91
C TYR A 399 33.48 21.87 4.95
N GLU A 400 32.42 22.66 4.71
CA GLU A 400 32.54 23.91 3.94
C GLU A 400 33.58 24.83 4.61
N THR A 401 33.44 25.02 5.94
CA THR A 401 34.38 25.82 6.72
C THR A 401 35.78 25.22 6.67
N MET A 402 35.92 23.90 6.71
CA MET A 402 37.21 23.21 6.62
C MET A 402 37.93 23.50 5.31
N VAL A 403 37.27 23.34 4.15
CA VAL A 403 37.86 23.62 2.83
C VAL A 403 38.21 25.11 2.72
N ARG A 404 37.29 25.98 3.13
CA ARG A 404 37.48 27.44 3.10
C ARG A 404 38.65 27.90 3.98
N MET A 405 38.71 27.44 5.22
CA MET A 405 39.76 27.83 6.17
C MET A 405 41.13 27.30 5.76
N THR A 406 41.19 26.09 5.22
CA THR A 406 42.43 25.54 4.64
C THR A 406 42.92 26.41 3.49
N SER A 407 42.05 26.75 2.54
CA SER A 407 42.39 27.62 1.40
C SER A 407 42.87 29.00 1.84
N LYS A 408 42.17 29.62 2.80
CA LYS A 408 42.55 30.92 3.38
C LYS A 408 43.90 30.84 4.10
N ARG A 409 44.18 29.76 4.83
CA ARG A 409 45.46 29.56 5.53
C ARG A 409 46.64 29.47 4.56
N ILE A 410 46.47 28.74 3.44
CA ILE A 410 47.48 28.68 2.37
C ILE A 410 47.77 30.08 1.82
N GLY A 411 46.71 30.83 1.47
CA GLY A 411 46.85 32.19 0.97
C GLY A 411 47.53 33.13 1.98
N PHE A 412 47.13 33.06 3.25
CA PHE A 412 47.68 33.88 4.33
C PHE A 412 49.18 33.65 4.55
N GLU A 413 49.62 32.40 4.71
CA GLU A 413 51.05 32.11 4.89
C GLU A 413 51.87 32.51 3.67
N SER A 414 51.32 32.33 2.46
CA SER A 414 51.97 32.78 1.23
C SER A 414 52.18 34.29 1.19
N MET A 415 51.13 35.06 1.52
CA MET A 415 51.19 36.53 1.52
C MET A 415 52.16 37.04 2.58
N LYS A 416 52.20 36.41 3.76
CA LYS A 416 53.15 36.73 4.82
C LYS A 416 54.61 36.61 4.35
N PHE A 417 54.96 35.55 3.62
CA PHE A 417 56.31 35.43 3.05
C PHE A 417 56.59 36.48 1.97
N ILE A 418 55.61 36.78 1.11
CA ILE A 418 55.75 37.82 0.08
C ILE A 418 56.02 39.19 0.73
N GLU A 419 55.25 39.57 1.74
CA GLU A 419 55.42 40.83 2.48
C GLU A 419 56.80 40.88 3.14
N GLU A 420 57.25 39.79 3.76
CA GLU A 420 58.57 39.69 4.38
C GLU A 420 59.70 39.85 3.34
N PHE A 421 59.55 39.25 2.15
CA PHE A 421 60.51 39.41 1.07
C PHE A 421 60.54 40.84 0.51
N GLN A 422 59.38 41.50 0.39
CA GLN A 422 59.27 42.89 -0.05
C GLN A 422 59.83 43.90 0.96
N ALA A 423 59.69 43.62 2.25
CA ALA A 423 60.25 44.46 3.30
C ALA A 423 61.79 44.42 3.36
N LYS A 424 62.42 43.39 2.77
CA LYS A 424 63.87 43.21 2.80
C LYS A 424 64.58 44.18 1.84
N LYS A 425 65.38 45.08 2.41
CA LYS A 425 66.28 45.96 1.65
C LYS A 425 67.59 45.24 1.30
N GLY A 426 67.93 45.19 0.02
CA GLY A 426 69.18 44.57 -0.48
C GLY A 426 69.08 43.04 -0.65
N ASN A 427 70.17 42.42 -1.12
CA ASN A 427 70.21 40.97 -1.29
C ASN A 427 70.49 40.27 0.05
N PRO A 428 69.72 39.24 0.44
CA PRO A 428 69.94 38.49 1.66
C PRO A 428 71.27 37.71 1.62
N THR A 429 71.88 37.50 2.78
CA THR A 429 73.06 36.64 2.91
C THR A 429 72.67 35.17 2.73
N SER A 430 73.63 34.30 2.43
CA SER A 430 73.38 32.85 2.30
C SER A 430 72.70 32.26 3.56
N SER A 431 73.14 32.69 4.75
CA SER A 431 72.50 32.28 6.01
C SER A 431 71.05 32.75 6.13
N GLN A 432 70.71 33.95 5.67
CA GLN A 432 69.33 34.45 5.64
C GLN A 432 68.47 33.69 4.63
N ILE A 433 69.02 33.35 3.46
CA ILE A 433 68.33 32.52 2.46
C ILE A 433 68.00 31.15 3.06
N GLN A 434 68.95 30.53 3.75
CA GLN A 434 68.74 29.25 4.41
C GLN A 434 67.65 29.33 5.50
N ASP A 435 67.62 30.41 6.28
CA ASP A 435 66.57 30.65 7.28
C ASP A 435 65.18 30.76 6.62
N TYR A 436 65.06 31.54 5.54
CA TYR A 436 63.81 31.65 4.78
C TYR A 436 63.35 30.29 4.25
N SER A 437 64.23 29.51 3.63
CA SER A 437 63.91 28.17 3.12
C SER A 437 63.41 27.24 4.23
N ASN A 438 64.07 27.24 5.39
CA ASN A 438 63.65 26.43 6.53
C ASN A 438 62.27 26.84 7.07
N ARG A 439 61.99 28.15 7.14
CA ARG A 439 60.70 28.69 7.59
C ARG A 439 59.57 28.37 6.61
N ILE A 440 59.82 28.48 5.31
CA ILE A 440 58.87 28.08 4.26
C ILE A 440 58.51 26.60 4.39
N ARG A 441 59.53 25.72 4.42
CA ARG A 441 59.33 24.27 4.57
C ARG A 441 58.53 23.94 5.83
N LYS A 442 58.87 24.58 6.95
CA LYS A 442 58.15 24.38 8.22
C LYS A 442 56.67 24.80 8.12
N ALA A 443 56.38 25.96 7.53
CA ALA A 443 55.01 26.46 7.40
C ALA A 443 54.16 25.58 6.47
N PHE A 444 54.68 25.24 5.29
CA PHE A 444 53.96 24.41 4.32
C PHE A 444 53.87 22.93 4.74
N SER A 445 54.87 22.39 5.44
CA SER A 445 54.75 21.07 6.09
C SER A 445 53.63 21.04 7.14
N ALA A 446 53.47 22.11 7.94
CA ALA A 446 52.38 22.19 8.90
C ALA A 446 51.00 22.26 8.22
N ILE A 447 50.90 22.99 7.10
CA ILE A 447 49.67 23.02 6.27
C ILE A 447 49.39 21.64 5.68
N LYS A 448 50.40 20.98 5.09
CA LYS A 448 50.26 19.65 4.50
C LYS A 448 49.74 18.65 5.54
N ASN A 449 50.37 18.61 6.72
CA ASN A 449 49.96 17.70 7.78
C ASN A 449 48.50 17.96 8.21
N ASP A 450 48.09 19.23 8.34
CA ASP A 450 46.70 19.61 8.63
C ASP A 450 45.73 19.12 7.54
N ILE A 451 46.09 19.25 6.25
CA ILE A 451 45.27 18.74 5.14
C ILE A 451 45.19 17.21 5.16
N THR A 452 46.30 16.52 5.38
CA THR A 452 46.32 15.05 5.49
C THR A 452 45.41 14.56 6.61
N GLN A 453 45.45 15.20 7.79
CA GLN A 453 44.56 14.87 8.90
C GLN A 453 43.09 15.08 8.53
N LYS A 454 42.77 16.16 7.81
CA LYS A 454 41.41 16.42 7.31
C LYS A 454 40.94 15.38 6.29
N ILE A 455 41.82 14.91 5.40
CA ILE A 455 41.50 13.83 4.45
C ILE A 455 41.21 12.52 5.20
N LEU A 456 42.00 12.20 6.22
CA LEU A 456 41.76 11.03 7.08
C LEU A 456 40.43 11.15 7.81
N GLN A 457 40.14 12.32 8.41
CA GLN A 457 38.86 12.59 9.05
C GLN A 457 37.69 12.39 8.08
N VAL A 458 37.76 12.92 6.87
CA VAL A 458 36.73 12.76 5.83
C VAL A 458 36.54 11.28 5.46
N SER A 459 37.63 10.51 5.41
CA SER A 459 37.57 9.08 5.10
C SER A 459 36.94 8.28 6.24
N GLU A 460 37.27 8.62 7.49
CA GLU A 460 36.65 8.02 8.68
C GLU A 460 35.16 8.36 8.76
N ASP A 461 34.79 9.62 8.53
CA ASP A 461 33.40 10.07 8.58
C ASP A 461 32.56 9.43 7.46
N ARG A 462 33.13 9.21 6.26
CA ARG A 462 32.48 8.45 5.18
C ARG A 462 32.21 6.98 5.55
N SER A 463 33.04 6.39 6.40
CA SER A 463 32.93 4.97 6.76
C SER A 463 31.90 4.68 7.86
N ARG A 464 31.39 5.72 8.53
CA ARG A 464 30.38 5.64 9.60
C ARG A 464 28.99 5.88 9.04
#